data_AF-A0AAE0BZ49-F1
#
_entry.id   AF-A0AAE0BZ49-F1
#
_cell.length_a   1.000
_cell.length_b   1.000
_cell.length_c   1.000
_cell.angle_alpha   90.00
_cell.angle_beta   90.00
_cell.angle_gamma   90.00
#
_symmetry.space_group_name_H-M   'P 1'
#
loop_
_entity.id
_entity.type
_entity.pdbx_description
1 polymer ?
#
loop_
_entity_poly.entity_id
_entity_poly.type
_entity_poly.pdbx_seq_one_letter_code
_entity_poly.pdbx_strand_id
1 'polypeptide(L)'
;MREIVDKHYVDNWVIPFSLGHTVDLSVEWKPYQAAKLALDNVITPSLAKKLQFEHVARLPGLLTDLASFLTEGVLTEEFILCNHDQILGTLRNCNVAIQWLMLHVRTPSAKPLLPVTHHLDAVPNPFPAGLQHSVAACADLELVWCCGGGDC
;
A
#
# COMPACT_ATOMS: atom_id res chain seq x y z
N MET A 1 5.75 -10.13 -24.37
CA MET A 1 6.40 -9.53 -23.19
C MET A 1 5.85 -8.14 -22.88
N ARG A 2 5.96 -7.18 -23.80
CA ARG A 2 5.48 -5.79 -23.59
C ARG A 2 4.03 -5.70 -23.10
N GLU A 3 3.10 -6.38 -23.79
CA GLU A 3 1.69 -6.39 -23.42
C GLU A 3 1.41 -6.90 -22.00
N ILE A 4 2.19 -7.88 -21.53
CA ILE A 4 2.05 -8.43 -20.18
C ILE A 4 2.47 -7.38 -19.15
N VAL A 5 3.58 -6.69 -19.40
CA VAL A 5 4.07 -5.60 -18.55
C VAL A 5 3.08 -4.45 -18.49
N ASP A 6 2.59 -4.02 -19.65
CA ASP A 6 1.64 -2.91 -19.76
C ASP A 6 0.28 -3.21 -19.11
N LYS A 7 -0.13 -4.49 -19.03
CA LYS A 7 -1.40 -4.88 -18.41
C LYS A 7 -1.29 -5.15 -16.91
N HIS A 8 -0.19 -5.75 -16.46
CA HIS A 8 -0.12 -6.32 -15.10
C HIS A 8 0.90 -5.64 -14.18
N TYR A 9 1.97 -5.06 -14.71
CA TYR A 9 3.13 -4.61 -13.93
C TYR A 9 3.38 -3.10 -14.00
N VAL A 10 2.45 -2.32 -14.54
CA VAL A 10 2.51 -0.85 -14.56
C VAL A 10 2.44 -0.28 -13.15
N ASP A 11 1.58 -0.86 -12.31
CA ASP A 11 1.27 -0.38 -10.96
C ASP A 11 1.80 -1.31 -9.86
N ASN A 12 2.05 -2.58 -10.19
CA ASN A 12 2.46 -3.62 -9.25
C ASN A 12 3.82 -4.23 -9.62
N TRP A 13 4.85 -3.40 -9.78
CA TRP A 13 6.20 -3.90 -10.10
C TRP A 13 6.96 -4.42 -8.87
N VAL A 14 6.48 -4.08 -7.67
CA VAL A 14 6.91 -4.70 -6.42
C VAL A 14 5.84 -5.70 -6.01
N ILE A 15 6.22 -6.97 -5.88
CA ILE A 15 5.26 -8.07 -5.67
C ILE A 15 5.59 -8.82 -4.38
N PRO A 16 4.61 -9.08 -3.50
CA PRO A 16 4.79 -10.00 -2.40
C PRO A 16 4.64 -11.44 -2.92
N PHE A 17 5.62 -12.31 -2.64
CA PHE A 17 5.56 -13.71 -3.09
C PHE A 17 5.48 -14.73 -1.94
N SER A 18 5.91 -14.36 -0.73
CA SER A 18 5.81 -15.22 0.45
C SER A 18 5.87 -14.39 1.72
N LEU A 19 4.98 -14.64 2.70
CA LEU A 19 4.98 -14.14 4.10
C LEU A 19 5.96 -12.99 4.45
N GLY A 20 5.77 -11.80 3.86
CA GLY A 20 6.58 -10.60 4.15
C GLY A 20 7.80 -10.39 3.23
N HIS A 21 8.17 -11.37 2.42
CA HIS A 21 9.15 -11.23 1.34
C HIS A 21 8.53 -10.56 0.11
N THR A 22 9.20 -9.49 -0.31
CA THR A 22 8.84 -8.68 -1.47
C THR A 22 9.93 -8.80 -2.52
N VAL A 23 9.53 -8.73 -3.78
CA VAL A 23 10.42 -8.80 -4.93
C VAL A 23 10.21 -7.57 -5.78
N ASP A 24 11.29 -6.84 -6.06
CA ASP A 24 11.33 -5.78 -7.04
C ASP A 24 11.66 -6.36 -8.42
N LEU A 25 10.67 -6.37 -9.32
CA LEU A 25 10.84 -6.88 -10.68
C LEU A 25 11.91 -6.11 -11.47
N SER A 26 12.19 -4.85 -11.13
CA SER A 26 13.21 -4.06 -11.83
C SER A 26 14.62 -4.58 -11.59
N VAL A 27 14.84 -5.24 -10.44
CA VAL A 27 16.10 -5.88 -10.07
C VAL A 27 16.12 -7.33 -10.56
N GLU A 28 15.09 -8.10 -10.23
CA GLU A 28 15.03 -9.53 -10.53
C GLU A 28 14.96 -9.83 -12.03
N TRP A 29 14.40 -8.92 -12.84
CA TRP A 29 14.32 -9.12 -14.29
C TRP A 29 15.54 -8.63 -15.07
N LYS A 30 16.60 -8.16 -14.38
CA LYS A 30 17.86 -7.76 -15.02
C LYS A 30 18.46 -8.79 -16.01
N PRO A 31 18.48 -10.12 -15.74
CA PRO A 31 19.00 -11.08 -16.71
C PRO A 31 18.11 -11.28 -17.94
N TYR A 32 16.84 -10.89 -17.89
CA TYR A 32 15.88 -11.06 -18.98
C TYR A 32 15.73 -9.76 -19.79
N GLN A 33 16.57 -9.58 -20.81
CA GLN A 33 16.66 -8.32 -21.59
C GLN A 33 15.30 -7.80 -22.08
N ALA A 34 14.46 -8.67 -22.66
CA ALA A 34 13.16 -8.28 -23.18
C ALA A 34 12.18 -7.81 -22.08
N ALA A 35 12.26 -8.43 -20.90
CA ALA A 35 11.42 -8.09 -19.75
C ALA A 35 11.89 -6.78 -19.10
N LYS A 36 13.20 -6.61 -18.92
CA LYS A 36 13.80 -5.38 -18.39
C LYS A 36 13.51 -4.16 -19.27
N LEU A 37 13.68 -4.30 -20.59
CA LEU A 37 13.37 -3.23 -21.55
C LEU A 37 11.88 -2.88 -21.55
N ALA A 38 10.98 -3.86 -21.43
CA ALA A 38 9.56 -3.58 -21.31
C ALA A 38 9.25 -2.81 -20.01
N LEU A 39 9.84 -3.24 -18.89
CA LEU A 39 9.63 -2.63 -17.58
C LEU A 39 10.16 -1.18 -17.51
N ASP A 40 11.35 -0.92 -18.05
CA ASP A 40 11.95 0.43 -18.03
C ASP A 40 11.17 1.45 -18.87
N ASN A 41 10.51 1.00 -19.93
CA ASN A 41 9.67 1.87 -20.76
C ASN A 41 8.39 2.32 -20.04
N VAL A 42 7.95 1.54 -19.06
CA VAL A 42 6.70 1.76 -18.33
C VAL A 42 6.99 2.47 -17.01
N ILE A 43 7.93 1.96 -16.22
CA ILE A 43 8.24 2.45 -14.87
C ILE A 43 9.16 3.67 -14.95
N THR A 44 8.52 4.81 -15.19
CA THR A 44 9.14 6.12 -15.11
C THR A 44 9.00 6.71 -13.70
N PRO A 45 9.96 7.52 -13.23
CA PRO A 45 9.85 8.17 -11.92
C PRO A 45 8.64 9.11 -11.83
N SER A 46 8.20 9.69 -12.95
CA SER A 46 6.97 10.47 -13.04
C SER A 46 5.72 9.62 -12.83
N LEU A 47 5.64 8.44 -13.46
CA LEU A 47 4.55 7.50 -13.22
C LEU A 47 4.51 7.05 -11.76
N ALA A 48 5.66 6.68 -11.18
CA ALA A 48 5.72 6.22 -9.81
C ALA A 48 5.25 7.30 -8.81
N LYS A 49 5.62 8.57 -9.02
CA LYS A 49 5.11 9.71 -8.22
C LYS A 49 3.61 9.92 -8.41
N LYS A 50 3.11 9.78 -9.64
CA LYS A 50 1.67 9.90 -9.92
C LYS A 50 0.89 8.83 -9.16
N LEU A 51 1.30 7.57 -9.25
CA LEU A 51 0.66 6.45 -8.54
C LEU A 51 0.74 6.66 -7.02
N GLN A 52 1.89 7.10 -6.50
CA GLN A 52 2.05 7.44 -5.09
C GLN A 52 1.01 8.47 -4.64
N PHE A 53 0.87 9.56 -5.39
CA PHE A 53 -0.11 10.60 -5.08
C PHE A 53 -1.55 10.07 -5.16
N GLU A 54 -1.88 9.27 -6.17
CA GLU A 54 -3.21 8.68 -6.34
C GLU A 54 -3.59 7.75 -5.17
N HIS A 55 -2.66 6.91 -4.71
CA HIS A 55 -2.90 6.01 -3.57
C HIS A 55 -3.02 6.78 -2.26
N VAL A 56 -2.17 7.79 -2.02
CA VAL A 56 -2.26 8.64 -0.81
C VAL A 56 -3.56 9.46 -0.81
N ALA A 57 -3.94 10.05 -1.94
CA ALA A 57 -5.17 10.84 -2.05
C ALA A 57 -6.44 10.00 -1.85
N ARG A 58 -6.38 8.69 -2.10
CA ARG A 58 -7.52 7.77 -1.88
C ARG A 58 -7.74 7.42 -0.40
N LEU A 59 -6.69 7.46 0.43
CA LEU A 59 -6.77 7.10 1.85
C LEU A 59 -7.88 7.82 2.65
N PRO A 60 -8.01 9.16 2.62
CA PRO A 60 -9.02 9.84 3.43
C PRO A 60 -10.45 9.42 3.08
N GLY A 61 -10.73 9.15 1.80
CA GLY A 61 -12.03 8.62 1.37
C GLY A 61 -12.28 7.23 1.95
N LEU A 62 -11.30 6.33 1.80
CA LEU A 62 -11.40 4.96 2.33
C LEU A 62 -11.55 4.91 3.86
N LEU A 63 -10.88 5.80 4.58
CA LEU A 63 -11.02 5.90 6.03
C LEU A 63 -12.38 6.45 6.45
N THR A 64 -12.95 7.38 5.67
CA THR A 64 -14.30 7.88 5.90
C THR A 64 -15.33 6.79 5.68
N ASP A 65 -15.21 6.03 4.57
CA ASP A 65 -16.09 4.90 4.28
C ASP A 65 -16.00 3.84 5.39
N LEU A 66 -14.78 3.52 5.83
CA LEU A 66 -14.57 2.54 6.90
C LEU A 66 -15.17 3.02 8.23
N ALA A 67 -14.99 4.30 8.58
CA ALA A 67 -15.55 4.88 9.80
C ALA A 67 -17.09 4.83 9.80
N SER A 68 -17.73 5.00 8.64
CA SER A 68 -19.19 4.89 8.52
C SER A 68 -19.70 3.49 8.87
N PHE A 69 -18.97 2.43 8.47
CA PHE A 69 -19.33 1.05 8.80
C PHE A 69 -19.03 0.69 10.26
N LEU A 70 -18.00 1.29 10.85
CA LEU A 70 -17.58 1.05 12.23
C LEU A 70 -18.37 1.88 13.25
N THR A 71 -19.35 2.66 12.81
CA THR A 71 -20.23 3.40 13.71
C THR A 71 -21.15 2.41 14.45
N GLU A 72 -21.28 2.60 15.77
CA GLU A 72 -22.05 1.70 16.62
C GLU A 72 -23.49 1.52 16.11
N GLY A 73 -23.94 0.26 15.99
CA GLY A 73 -25.29 -0.07 15.52
C GLY A 73 -25.49 -0.09 14.00
N VAL A 74 -24.48 0.23 13.19
CA VAL A 74 -24.58 0.15 11.71
C VAL A 74 -24.35 -1.28 11.21
N LEU A 75 -23.30 -1.95 11.69
CA LEU A 75 -22.89 -3.26 11.22
C LEU A 75 -23.71 -4.41 11.85
N THR A 76 -25.03 -4.42 11.63
CA THR A 76 -25.91 -5.53 12.04
C THR A 76 -25.93 -6.66 11.00
N GLU A 77 -26.42 -7.83 11.37
CA GLU A 77 -26.51 -8.99 10.46
C GLU A 77 -27.35 -8.65 9.21
N GLU A 78 -28.48 -7.97 9.39
CA GLU A 78 -29.36 -7.55 8.30
C GLU A 78 -28.68 -6.54 7.37
N PHE A 79 -27.90 -5.61 7.95
CA PHE A 79 -27.15 -4.62 7.18
C PHE A 79 -26.06 -5.28 6.33
N ILE A 80 -25.33 -6.24 6.90
CA ILE A 80 -24.30 -6.99 6.17
C ILE A 80 -24.92 -7.75 5.01
N LEU A 81 -26.02 -8.49 5.24
CA LEU A 81 -26.69 -9.27 4.19
C LEU A 81 -27.18 -8.37 3.04
N CYS A 82 -27.64 -7.16 3.34
CA CYS A 82 -28.10 -6.21 2.32
C CYS A 82 -26.96 -5.46 1.60
N ASN A 83 -25.81 -5.27 2.23
CA ASN A 83 -24.73 -4.39 1.72
C ASN A 83 -23.37 -5.09 1.56
N HIS A 84 -23.34 -6.43 1.51
CA HIS A 84 -22.08 -7.20 1.51
C HIS A 84 -21.14 -6.81 0.35
N ASP A 85 -21.67 -6.55 -0.85
CA ASP A 85 -20.87 -6.13 -2.01
C ASP A 85 -20.15 -4.79 -1.77
N GLN A 86 -20.84 -3.84 -1.12
CA GLN A 86 -20.26 -2.54 -0.78
C GLN A 86 -19.15 -2.70 0.24
N ILE A 87 -19.39 -3.47 1.30
CA ILE A 87 -18.42 -3.73 2.37
C ILE A 87 -17.16 -4.40 1.82
N LEU A 88 -17.33 -5.48 1.06
CA LEU A 88 -16.22 -6.21 0.45
C LEU A 88 -15.49 -5.36 -0.59
N GLY A 89 -16.20 -4.51 -1.32
CA GLY A 89 -15.61 -3.53 -2.24
C GLY A 89 -14.70 -2.53 -1.53
N THR A 90 -15.18 -1.90 -0.46
CA THR A 90 -14.38 -0.98 0.36
C THR A 90 -13.17 -1.68 0.96
N LEU A 91 -13.35 -2.88 1.52
CA LEU A 91 -12.26 -3.64 2.13
C LEU A 91 -11.18 -4.03 1.10
N ARG A 92 -11.59 -4.42 -0.12
CA ARG A 92 -10.67 -4.67 -1.23
C ARG A 92 -9.89 -3.40 -1.60
N ASN A 93 -10.56 -2.26 -1.69
CA ASN A 93 -9.92 -0.99 -2.03
C ASN A 93 -8.92 -0.54 -0.96
N CYS A 94 -9.26 -0.73 0.32
CA CYS A 94 -8.34 -0.53 1.44
C CYS A 94 -7.11 -1.43 1.32
N ASN A 95 -7.30 -2.72 1.06
CA ASN A 95 -6.19 -3.67 0.93
C ASN A 95 -5.25 -3.28 -0.23
N VAL A 96 -5.79 -2.91 -1.39
CA VAL A 96 -4.98 -2.45 -2.54
C VAL A 96 -4.18 -1.20 -2.19
N ALA A 97 -4.80 -0.20 -1.56
CA ALA A 97 -4.12 1.05 -1.20
C ALA A 97 -3.00 0.82 -0.16
N ILE A 98 -3.30 0.07 0.90
CA ILE A 98 -2.34 -0.21 1.98
C ILE A 98 -1.19 -1.06 1.46
N GLN A 99 -1.49 -2.13 0.72
CA GLN A 99 -0.48 -2.99 0.14
C GLN A 99 0.47 -2.20 -0.77
N TRP A 100 -0.06 -1.36 -1.66
CA TRP A 100 0.77 -0.55 -2.55
C TRP A 100 1.71 0.36 -1.76
N LEU A 101 1.20 1.07 -0.76
CA LEU A 101 2.00 1.98 0.06
C LEU A 101 3.07 1.25 0.88
N MET A 102 2.72 0.14 1.52
CA MET A 102 3.66 -0.64 2.33
C MET A 102 4.80 -1.23 1.48
N LEU A 103 4.48 -1.78 0.31
CA LEU A 103 5.46 -2.40 -0.57
C LEU A 103 6.46 -1.38 -1.12
N HIS A 104 5.98 -0.24 -1.60
CA HIS A 104 6.82 0.76 -2.25
C HIS A 104 7.61 1.64 -1.29
N VAL A 105 7.21 1.73 0.00
CA VAL A 105 8.02 2.39 1.05
C VAL A 105 9.20 1.52 1.50
N ARG A 106 9.03 0.19 1.49
CA ARG A 106 10.03 -0.76 2.00
C ARG A 106 11.01 -1.25 0.95
N THR A 107 10.76 -1.02 -0.33
CA THR A 107 11.73 -1.34 -1.37
C THR A 107 12.87 -0.34 -1.37
N PRO A 108 14.13 -0.78 -1.23
CA PRO A 108 15.29 0.07 -1.47
C PRO A 108 15.41 0.33 -2.98
N SER A 109 14.51 1.14 -3.53
CA SER A 109 14.55 1.50 -4.93
C SER A 109 15.66 2.53 -5.16
N ALA A 110 16.50 2.30 -6.18
CA ALA A 110 17.44 3.30 -6.68
C ALA A 110 16.74 4.56 -7.24
N LYS A 111 15.41 4.54 -7.34
CA LYS A 111 14.55 5.68 -7.68
C LYS A 111 13.92 6.19 -6.38
N PRO A 112 14.30 7.39 -5.89
CA PRO A 112 13.76 7.90 -4.63
C PRO A 112 12.27 8.22 -4.79
N LEU A 113 11.43 7.46 -4.11
CA LEU A 113 10.06 7.84 -3.80
C LEU A 113 10.11 8.79 -2.60
N LEU A 114 9.28 9.83 -2.60
CA LEU A 114 9.27 10.79 -1.50
C LEU A 114 8.83 10.08 -0.22
N PRO A 115 9.45 10.38 0.95
CA PRO A 115 8.99 9.84 2.22
C PRO A 115 7.53 10.23 2.44
N VAL A 116 6.67 9.22 2.62
CA VAL A 116 5.21 9.36 2.83
C VAL A 116 4.88 9.95 4.21
N THR A 117 5.90 10.15 5.06
CA THR A 117 5.76 10.53 6.47
C THR A 117 4.98 11.84 6.68
N HIS A 118 5.11 12.84 5.81
CA HIS A 118 4.46 14.14 6.04
C HIS A 118 2.96 14.19 5.74
N HIS A 119 2.39 13.21 5.03
CA HIS A 119 0.96 13.22 4.66
C HIS A 119 0.07 12.35 5.55
N LEU A 120 0.65 11.39 6.28
CA LEU A 120 -0.09 10.54 7.23
C LEU A 120 -0.38 11.26 8.55
N ASP A 121 0.47 12.22 8.95
CA ASP A 121 0.26 13.06 10.14
C ASP A 121 -0.94 14.01 10.01
N ALA A 122 -1.42 14.26 8.79
CA ALA A 122 -2.52 15.17 8.49
C ALA A 122 -3.88 14.46 8.38
N VAL A 123 -3.93 13.13 8.45
CA VAL A 123 -5.19 12.38 8.41
C VAL A 123 -5.78 12.35 9.83
N PRO A 124 -6.98 12.90 10.07
CA PRO A 124 -7.63 12.80 11.36
C PRO A 124 -7.77 11.33 11.73
N ASN A 125 -7.23 10.95 12.89
CA ASN A 125 -7.29 9.59 13.40
C ASN A 125 -8.78 9.15 13.51
N PRO A 126 -9.25 8.19 12.68
CA PRO A 126 -10.65 7.81 12.66
C PRO A 126 -11.02 6.85 13.81
N PHE A 127 -10.05 6.45 14.64
CA PHE A 127 -10.28 5.53 15.74
C PHE A 127 -10.75 6.27 17.01
N PRO A 128 -11.79 5.76 17.70
CA PRO A 128 -12.18 6.28 19.01
C PRO A 128 -11.00 6.19 19.98
N ALA A 129 -10.89 7.16 20.90
CA ALA A 129 -9.71 7.36 21.76
C ALA A 129 -9.20 6.09 22.48
N GLY A 130 -10.07 5.11 22.75
CA GLY A 130 -9.70 3.84 23.38
C GLY A 130 -8.90 2.84 22.51
N LEU A 131 -8.86 3.02 21.18
CA LEU A 131 -8.16 2.12 20.24
C LEU A 131 -6.83 2.70 19.71
N GLN A 132 -6.54 3.97 20.00
CA GLN A 132 -5.38 4.69 19.47
C GLN A 132 -4.05 4.16 20.04
N HIS A 133 -4.06 3.65 21.28
CA HIS A 133 -2.87 3.09 21.94
C HIS A 133 -2.36 1.78 21.32
N SER A 134 -3.23 0.98 20.69
CA SER A 134 -2.81 -0.28 20.06
C SER A 134 -2.12 -0.08 18.72
N VAL A 135 -2.42 1.01 18.01
CA VAL A 135 -1.86 1.31 16.68
C VAL A 135 -0.51 2.04 16.81
N ALA A 136 -0.37 2.92 17.79
CA ALA A 136 0.93 3.54 18.13
C ALA A 136 1.97 2.49 18.52
N ALA A 137 1.57 1.47 19.28
CA ALA A 137 2.45 0.35 19.63
C ALA A 137 2.94 -0.43 18.39
N CYS A 138 2.10 -0.60 17.36
CA CYS A 138 2.53 -1.23 16.09
C CYS A 138 3.53 -0.36 15.31
N ALA A 139 3.41 0.97 15.33
CA ALA A 139 4.36 1.87 14.68
C ALA A 139 5.72 1.89 15.42
N ASP A 140 5.70 1.86 16.76
CA ASP A 140 6.92 1.81 17.58
C ASP A 140 7.64 0.46 17.49
N LEU A 141 6.91 -0.64 17.30
CA LEU A 141 7.50 -1.97 17.05
C LEU A 141 8.23 -2.06 15.70
N GLU A 142 7.84 -1.27 14.68
CA GLU A 142 8.55 -1.21 13.40
C GLU A 142 9.82 -0.33 13.44
N LEU A 143 9.87 0.68 14.32
CA LEU A 143 11.09 1.46 14.57
C LEU A 143 12.18 0.62 15.26
N VAL A 144 11.80 -0.35 16.10
CA VAL A 144 12.76 -1.27 16.76
C VAL A 144 13.40 -2.24 15.75
N TRP A 145 12.70 -2.63 14.69
CA TRP A 145 13.24 -3.52 13.64
C TRP A 145 14.09 -2.79 12.58
N CYS A 146 13.90 -1.49 12.37
CA CYS A 146 14.68 -0.72 11.39
C CYS A 146 16.08 -0.29 11.86
N CYS A 147 16.39 -0.37 13.16
CA CYS A 147 17.69 0.02 13.72
C CYS A 147 18.63 -1.16 14.06
N GLY A 148 18.26 -2.41 13.72
CA GLY A 148 19.01 -3.62 14.09
C GLY A 148 19.80 -4.27 12.95
N GLY A 149 20.49 -3.49 12.12
CA GLY A 149 21.20 -4.01 10.93
C GLY A 149 22.50 -3.28 10.59
N GLY A 150 23.32 -3.00 11.60
CA GLY A 150 24.71 -2.58 11.45
C GLY A 150 25.56 -3.36 12.46
N ASP A 151 26.59 -4.04 11.96
CA ASP A 151 27.57 -4.87 12.66
C ASP A 151 27.12 -6.28 13.07
N CYS A 152 27.22 -7.23 12.12
CA CYS A 152 27.94 -8.51 12.21
C CYS A 152 27.95 -9.21 10.84
#